data_AF-A0A1Z5TTR6-F1
#
_entry.id   AF-A0A1Z5TTR6-F1
#
_cell.length_a   1.000
_cell.length_b   1.000
_cell.length_c   1.000
_cell.angle_alpha   90.00
_cell.angle_beta   90.00
_cell.angle_gamma   90.00
#
_symmetry.space_group_name_H-M   'P 1'
#
loop_
_entity.id
_entity.type
_entity.pdbx_description
1 polymer ?
#
loop_
_entity_poly.entity_id
_entity_poly.type
_entity_poly.pdbx_seq_one_letter_code
_entity_poly.pdbx_strand_id
1 'polypeptide(L)'
;MALPALIPVLGQASLDTRFFVDDGLWRKAPMLTGQSSCGPLPDVKNVLVTGGEGFIASWLVRHLVIKYPEYNVVSFDKLDYCSSLNNSRMLEGRPNFHFFHGDVKSDKDVLRCLRKYDIDTVFHLAAHTHVDLSFGNSYNFTKTNVLGTHILLESAIAVGTIKRFYHVSTDEVYGEVEKDAADLTEQSSLWPTNPYAASKAAAEDYVTAYVKSFRLPAVIVRLNNVYGPHQYPEKIIPKFINLLQRKKPLWIHGDGQHTRRYLFAGDAADAFDTILHRGEIGQIYNVDSRDEISNLDLAGKLLAAFHVKDTAGCIEHTRDRPFNDRRYAVDGTKLRQLGWKQSVSFEEGLAMTVDWYKEFSSWWGSIDAILSPFPVVNGDSIMVATLKADRAAEHAQAVSNGNGLFVKGEEAIVGAKDELTALKLPGPGELDAQQMPGGKKRKTGQMA
;
A
#
# COMPACT_ATOMS: atom_id res chain seq x y z
N MET A 1 25.24 38.28 -9.66
CA MET A 1 24.00 38.65 -8.96
C MET A 1 23.11 37.41 -8.95
N ALA A 2 23.10 36.67 -7.84
CA ALA A 2 22.28 35.48 -7.64
C ALA A 2 21.02 35.89 -6.87
N LEU A 3 19.85 35.48 -7.37
CA LEU A 3 18.56 35.64 -6.69
C LEU A 3 18.46 34.68 -5.49
N PRO A 4 17.83 35.09 -4.37
CA PRO A 4 17.77 34.24 -3.18
C PRO A 4 16.66 33.18 -3.30
N ALA A 5 16.95 31.98 -2.81
CA ALA A 5 15.99 30.91 -2.65
C ALA A 5 14.89 31.32 -1.66
N LEU A 6 13.64 31.24 -2.10
CA LEU A 6 12.45 31.41 -1.27
C LEU A 6 12.31 30.20 -0.33
N ILE A 7 12.52 30.42 0.97
CA ILE A 7 12.12 29.48 2.02
C ILE A 7 10.64 29.75 2.33
N PRO A 8 9.72 28.78 2.20
CA PRO A 8 8.36 28.97 2.67
C PRO A 8 8.34 28.81 4.20
N VAL A 9 7.96 29.89 4.88
CA VAL A 9 7.51 29.85 6.28
C VAL A 9 6.07 29.35 6.27
N LEU A 10 5.84 28.11 6.71
CA LEU A 10 4.51 27.59 6.99
C LEU A 10 4.55 26.73 8.26
N GLY A 11 3.76 27.12 9.25
CA GLY A 11 3.40 26.23 10.36
C GLY A 11 2.44 25.17 9.82
N GLN A 12 2.90 23.92 9.73
CA GLN A 12 2.13 22.70 9.47
C GLN A 12 3.08 21.50 9.68
N ALA A 13 2.54 20.35 10.05
CA ALA A 13 3.25 19.12 10.47
C ALA A 13 4.58 18.91 9.73
N SER A 14 5.67 18.63 10.47
CA SER A 14 6.99 18.47 9.87
C SER A 14 6.93 17.39 8.79
N LEU A 15 7.01 17.81 7.53
CA LEU A 15 7.18 16.92 6.39
C LEU A 15 8.41 16.06 6.67
N ASP A 16 8.23 14.74 6.70
CA ASP A 16 9.35 13.82 6.85
C ASP A 16 10.30 14.05 5.67
N THR A 17 11.46 14.63 5.97
CA THR A 17 12.42 15.05 4.95
C THR A 17 12.95 13.88 4.12
N ARG A 18 12.78 12.63 4.60
CA ARG A 18 13.17 11.41 3.87
C ARG A 18 12.53 11.32 2.48
N PHE A 19 11.27 11.73 2.33
CA PHE A 19 10.58 11.67 1.03
C PHE A 19 11.12 12.68 0.01
N PHE A 20 11.69 13.79 0.49
CA PHE A 20 12.13 14.90 -0.35
C PHE A 20 13.61 14.82 -0.75
N VAL A 21 14.35 13.82 -0.26
CA VAL A 21 15.71 13.55 -0.74
C VAL A 21 15.63 13.09 -2.20
N ASP A 22 16.33 13.79 -3.09
CA ASP A 22 16.48 13.41 -4.50
C ASP A 22 17.92 12.91 -4.72
N ASP A 23 18.07 11.61 -4.93
CA ASP A 23 19.34 10.96 -5.28
C ASP A 23 19.54 10.82 -6.80
N GLY A 24 18.59 11.33 -7.59
CA GLY A 24 18.58 11.25 -9.05
C GLY A 24 18.31 9.86 -9.62
N LEU A 25 17.98 8.86 -8.80
CA LEU A 25 17.78 7.47 -9.22
C LEU A 25 16.66 7.34 -10.26
N TRP A 26 15.56 8.09 -10.05
CA TRP A 26 14.41 8.14 -10.95
C TRP A 26 14.75 8.56 -12.38
N ARG A 27 15.85 9.30 -12.60
CA ARG A 27 16.28 9.75 -13.94
C ARG A 27 16.80 8.61 -14.81
N LYS A 28 17.25 7.52 -14.20
CA LYS A 28 17.77 6.32 -14.88
C LYS A 28 16.71 5.24 -15.03
N ALA A 29 15.65 5.28 -14.22
CA ALA A 29 14.60 4.29 -14.26
C ALA A 29 13.82 4.35 -15.59
N PRO A 30 13.42 3.21 -16.15
CA PRO A 30 12.58 3.18 -17.33
C PRO A 30 11.19 3.73 -17.01
N MET A 31 10.63 4.53 -17.93
CA MET A 31 9.25 4.99 -17.84
C MET A 31 8.29 3.84 -18.16
N LEU A 32 7.82 3.15 -17.12
CA LEU A 32 6.95 1.99 -17.27
C LEU A 32 5.47 2.37 -17.23
N THR A 33 4.71 1.93 -18.23
CA THR A 33 3.27 2.16 -18.41
C THR A 33 2.57 0.88 -18.88
N GLY A 34 1.24 0.83 -18.81
CA GLY A 34 0.45 -0.16 -19.55
C GLY A 34 0.56 -0.02 -21.08
N GLN A 35 0.03 -1.00 -21.82
CA GLN A 35 0.09 -1.16 -23.28
C GLN A 35 -1.27 -0.98 -23.99
N SER A 36 -2.33 -0.57 -23.29
CA SER A 36 -3.66 -0.36 -23.87
C SER A 36 -3.61 0.58 -25.08
N SER A 37 -4.50 0.35 -26.05
CA SER A 37 -4.60 1.12 -27.29
C SER A 37 -5.75 2.14 -27.34
N CYS A 38 -6.50 2.33 -26.24
CA CYS A 38 -7.61 3.29 -26.20
C CYS A 38 -7.14 4.75 -26.42
N GLY A 39 -7.86 5.52 -27.25
CA GLY A 39 -7.67 6.98 -27.40
C GLY A 39 -8.45 7.77 -26.35
N PRO A 40 -8.16 9.08 -26.15
CA PRO A 40 -8.74 9.86 -25.07
C PRO A 40 -10.27 9.99 -25.17
N LEU A 41 -10.94 10.01 -24.01
CA LEU A 41 -12.36 10.32 -23.85
C LEU A 41 -12.57 11.83 -23.79
N PRO A 42 -13.46 12.40 -24.64
CA PRO A 42 -13.70 13.84 -24.68
C PRO A 42 -14.24 14.46 -23.37
N ASP A 43 -14.85 13.66 -22.51
CA ASP A 43 -15.52 14.11 -21.29
C ASP A 43 -14.74 13.86 -20.00
N VAL A 44 -13.54 13.29 -20.11
CA VAL A 44 -12.52 13.19 -19.06
C VAL A 44 -11.48 14.29 -19.29
N LYS A 45 -11.27 15.14 -18.28
CA LYS A 45 -10.29 16.24 -18.35
C LYS A 45 -9.37 16.26 -17.14
N ASN A 46 -9.94 16.22 -15.94
CA ASN A 46 -9.19 16.38 -14.69
C ASN A 46 -9.33 15.12 -13.84
N VAL A 47 -8.25 14.34 -13.77
CA VAL A 47 -8.23 13.02 -13.15
C VAL A 47 -7.48 13.07 -11.83
N LEU A 48 -8.14 12.72 -10.73
CA LEU A 48 -7.51 12.50 -9.43
C LEU A 48 -7.15 11.02 -9.27
N VAL A 49 -5.90 10.72 -8.93
CA VAL A 49 -5.47 9.38 -8.52
C VAL A 49 -4.97 9.46 -7.08
N THR A 50 -5.76 8.92 -6.14
CA THR A 50 -5.34 8.86 -4.73
C THR A 50 -4.41 7.68 -4.49
N GLY A 51 -3.43 7.83 -3.59
CA GLY A 51 -2.38 6.83 -3.35
C GLY A 51 -1.32 6.84 -4.45
N GLY A 52 -1.24 7.91 -5.24
CA GLY A 52 -0.48 7.99 -6.50
C GLY A 52 1.04 7.82 -6.36
N GLU A 53 1.59 7.95 -5.14
CA GLU A 53 3.01 7.70 -4.86
C GLU A 53 3.29 6.26 -4.40
N GLY A 54 2.24 5.43 -4.34
CA GLY A 54 2.34 3.99 -4.11
C GLY A 54 2.57 3.17 -5.39
N PHE A 55 2.59 1.85 -5.22
CA PHE A 55 2.94 0.91 -6.29
C PHE A 55 1.96 0.94 -7.48
N ILE A 56 0.73 0.44 -7.31
CA ILE A 56 -0.23 0.26 -8.42
C ILE A 56 -0.66 1.62 -8.99
N ALA A 57 -0.93 2.58 -8.11
CA ALA A 57 -1.42 3.89 -8.51
C ALA A 57 -0.38 4.67 -9.33
N SER A 58 0.92 4.56 -9.02
CA SER A 58 1.94 5.24 -9.82
C SER A 58 2.04 4.70 -11.25
N TRP A 59 1.75 3.41 -11.46
CA TRP A 59 1.63 2.84 -12.81
C TRP A 59 0.46 3.47 -13.58
N LEU A 60 -0.70 3.63 -12.92
CA LEU A 60 -1.85 4.31 -13.51
C LEU A 60 -1.56 5.79 -13.80
N VAL A 61 -0.95 6.52 -12.84
CA VAL A 61 -0.57 7.93 -13.03
C VAL A 61 0.35 8.09 -14.23
N ARG A 62 1.43 7.31 -14.32
CA ARG A 62 2.35 7.34 -15.48
C ARG A 62 1.62 7.00 -16.77
N HIS A 63 0.80 5.95 -16.77
CA HIS A 63 0.03 5.55 -17.95
C HIS A 63 -0.86 6.69 -18.44
N LEU A 64 -1.67 7.30 -17.57
CA LEU A 64 -2.58 8.39 -17.94
C LEU A 64 -1.82 9.63 -18.43
N VAL A 65 -0.76 10.05 -17.72
CA VAL A 65 0.00 11.27 -18.08
C VAL A 65 0.69 11.13 -19.44
N ILE A 66 1.30 9.97 -19.70
CA ILE A 66 2.07 9.74 -20.93
C ILE A 66 1.14 9.51 -22.12
N LYS A 67 0.06 8.77 -21.92
CA LYS A 67 -0.83 8.35 -22.99
C LYS A 67 -1.85 9.41 -23.38
N TYR A 68 -2.29 10.23 -22.42
CA TYR A 68 -3.30 11.26 -22.62
C TYR A 68 -2.76 12.64 -22.20
N PRO A 69 -1.95 13.30 -23.06
CA PRO A 69 -1.47 14.66 -22.83
C PRO A 69 -2.58 15.69 -22.53
N GLU A 70 -3.81 15.40 -22.94
CA GLU A 70 -5.02 16.22 -22.76
C GLU A 70 -5.63 16.08 -21.36
N TYR A 71 -5.29 15.03 -20.61
CA TYR A 71 -5.76 14.84 -19.25
C TYR A 71 -4.83 15.52 -18.26
N ASN A 72 -5.37 16.36 -17.39
CA ASN A 72 -4.68 16.87 -16.21
C ASN A 72 -4.78 15.82 -15.09
N VAL A 73 -3.67 15.16 -14.79
CA VAL A 73 -3.61 14.08 -13.80
C VAL A 73 -3.01 14.60 -12.50
N VAL A 74 -3.75 14.42 -11.41
CA VAL A 74 -3.35 14.82 -10.05
C VAL A 74 -3.08 13.58 -9.22
N SER A 75 -1.81 13.35 -8.88
CA SER A 75 -1.40 12.36 -7.87
C SER A 75 -1.66 12.93 -6.48
N PHE A 76 -2.56 12.31 -5.71
CA PHE A 76 -2.87 12.69 -4.34
C PHE A 76 -2.36 11.63 -3.37
N ASP A 77 -1.44 11.98 -2.49
CA ASP A 77 -0.84 11.02 -1.56
C ASP A 77 -0.43 11.72 -0.27
N LYS A 78 -0.43 10.98 0.85
CA LYS A 78 0.02 11.50 2.15
C LYS A 78 1.50 11.27 2.40
N LEU A 79 2.17 10.52 1.53
CA LEU A 79 3.55 10.03 1.65
C LEU A 79 3.72 9.15 2.88
N ASP A 80 3.13 7.94 2.83
CA ASP A 80 3.31 6.93 3.87
C ASP A 80 4.65 6.18 3.71
N TYR A 81 4.99 5.30 4.64
CA TYR A 81 6.23 4.52 4.65
C TYR A 81 6.48 3.73 3.36
N CYS A 82 5.42 3.34 2.64
CA CYS A 82 5.48 2.57 1.40
C CYS A 82 5.37 3.43 0.13
N SER A 83 5.28 4.75 0.27
CA SER A 83 5.27 5.73 -0.82
C SER A 83 6.69 6.13 -1.23
N SER A 84 6.87 6.57 -2.48
CA SER A 84 8.14 7.16 -2.94
C SER A 84 7.88 8.24 -3.99
N LEU A 85 8.36 9.46 -3.74
CA LEU A 85 8.28 10.55 -4.73
C LEU A 85 9.07 10.25 -6.01
N ASN A 86 10.01 9.30 -5.98
CA ASN A 86 10.67 8.84 -7.20
C ASN A 86 9.65 8.30 -8.23
N ASN A 87 8.49 7.80 -7.78
CA ASN A 87 7.42 7.32 -8.65
C ASN A 87 6.78 8.43 -9.51
N SER A 88 6.66 9.65 -8.97
CA SER A 88 6.12 10.82 -9.67
C SER A 88 7.17 11.74 -10.25
N ARG A 89 8.39 11.78 -9.69
CA ARG A 89 9.50 12.62 -10.19
C ARG A 89 9.84 12.36 -11.65
N MET A 90 9.65 11.13 -12.12
CA MET A 90 9.81 10.77 -13.54
C MET A 90 8.90 11.58 -14.48
N LEU A 91 7.82 12.16 -13.95
CA LEU A 91 6.86 12.99 -14.65
C LEU A 91 7.12 14.50 -14.44
N GLU A 92 8.18 14.88 -13.73
CA GLU A 92 8.57 16.28 -13.60
C GLU A 92 8.75 16.93 -14.97
N GLY A 93 8.18 18.12 -15.14
CA GLY A 93 8.18 18.86 -16.40
C GLY A 93 7.06 18.48 -17.37
N ARG A 94 6.26 17.44 -17.09
CA ARG A 94 5.01 17.19 -17.83
C ARG A 94 3.97 18.24 -17.44
N PRO A 95 3.45 19.05 -18.37
CA PRO A 95 2.54 20.15 -18.04
C PRO A 95 1.18 19.67 -17.52
N ASN A 96 0.82 18.43 -17.83
CA ASN A 96 -0.44 17.79 -17.47
C ASN A 96 -0.35 16.91 -16.22
N PHE A 97 0.77 16.97 -15.47
CA PHE A 97 0.95 16.25 -14.21
C PHE A 97 1.05 17.20 -13.02
N HIS A 98 0.37 16.84 -11.92
CA HIS A 98 0.46 17.54 -10.66
C HIS A 98 0.55 16.56 -9.49
N PHE A 99 1.44 16.87 -8.53
CA PHE A 99 1.42 16.22 -7.23
C PHE A 99 0.68 17.09 -6.21
N PHE A 100 -0.15 16.46 -5.37
CA PHE A 100 -0.85 17.08 -4.26
C PHE A 100 -0.62 16.25 -2.99
N HIS A 101 0.10 16.83 -2.03
CA HIS A 101 0.28 16.21 -0.73
C HIS A 101 -0.96 16.41 0.14
N GLY A 102 -1.60 15.31 0.55
CA GLY A 102 -2.82 15.34 1.35
C GLY A 102 -3.22 13.97 1.88
N ASP A 103 -4.04 13.95 2.94
CA ASP A 103 -4.55 12.71 3.52
C ASP A 103 -6.03 12.52 3.17
N VAL A 104 -6.42 11.33 2.72
CA VAL A 104 -7.82 11.01 2.41
C VAL A 104 -8.72 11.04 3.65
N LYS A 105 -8.13 10.97 4.85
CA LYS A 105 -8.83 11.17 6.13
C LYS A 105 -9.10 12.65 6.47
N SER A 106 -8.58 13.58 5.66
CA SER A 106 -8.73 15.02 5.83
C SER A 106 -9.72 15.55 4.78
N ASP A 107 -10.95 15.80 5.20
CA ASP A 107 -12.01 16.42 4.39
C ASP A 107 -11.55 17.73 3.75
N LYS A 108 -10.78 18.53 4.48
CA LYS A 108 -10.18 19.78 3.99
C LYS A 108 -9.21 19.56 2.85
N ASP A 109 -8.32 18.57 2.96
CA ASP A 109 -7.34 18.28 1.90
C ASP A 109 -8.02 17.74 0.66
N VAL A 110 -8.96 16.81 0.83
CA VAL A 110 -9.74 16.24 -0.27
C VAL A 110 -10.54 17.34 -0.99
N LEU A 111 -11.35 18.13 -0.28
CA LEU A 111 -12.15 19.20 -0.88
C LEU A 111 -11.28 20.27 -1.55
N ARG A 112 -10.13 20.62 -0.94
CA ARG A 112 -9.18 21.57 -1.53
C ARG A 112 -8.62 21.04 -2.84
N CYS A 113 -8.24 19.77 -2.90
CA CYS A 113 -7.72 19.15 -4.13
C CYS A 113 -8.81 19.10 -5.22
N LEU A 114 -9.98 18.57 -4.89
CA LEU A 114 -11.10 18.41 -5.84
C LEU A 114 -11.49 19.75 -6.48
N ARG A 115 -11.62 20.81 -5.67
CA ARG A 115 -11.97 22.16 -6.14
C ARG A 115 -10.85 22.86 -6.90
N LYS A 116 -9.59 22.72 -6.43
CA LYS A 116 -8.44 23.40 -7.05
C LYS A 116 -8.24 22.99 -8.51
N TYR A 117 -8.42 21.70 -8.79
CA TYR A 117 -8.17 21.14 -10.11
C TYR A 117 -9.45 20.82 -10.89
N ASP A 118 -10.63 21.22 -10.39
CA ASP A 118 -11.93 20.96 -11.02
C ASP A 118 -12.08 19.49 -11.45
N ILE A 119 -11.81 18.58 -10.50
CA ILE A 119 -11.73 17.14 -10.77
C ILE A 119 -13.07 16.63 -11.30
N ASP A 120 -13.04 15.84 -12.38
CA ASP A 120 -14.21 15.17 -12.95
C ASP A 120 -14.16 13.65 -12.84
N THR A 121 -12.97 13.08 -12.69
CA THR A 121 -12.74 11.63 -12.66
C THR A 121 -11.83 11.29 -11.48
N VAL A 122 -12.23 10.31 -10.68
CA VAL A 122 -11.46 9.86 -9.51
C VAL A 122 -11.12 8.39 -9.64
N PHE A 123 -9.84 8.05 -9.48
CA PHE A 123 -9.37 6.70 -9.19
C PHE A 123 -8.91 6.63 -7.73
N HIS A 124 -9.66 5.90 -6.91
CA HIS A 124 -9.40 5.76 -5.49
C HIS A 124 -8.58 4.49 -5.19
N LEU A 125 -7.26 4.62 -5.08
CA LEU A 125 -6.32 3.54 -4.74
C LEU A 125 -5.66 3.69 -3.36
N ALA A 126 -5.80 4.84 -2.70
CA ALA A 126 -5.23 5.06 -1.38
C ALA A 126 -5.82 4.09 -0.34
N ALA A 127 -4.98 3.26 0.25
CA ALA A 127 -5.36 2.29 1.28
C ALA A 127 -4.16 1.86 2.13
N HIS A 128 -4.44 1.35 3.33
CA HIS A 128 -3.52 0.47 4.06
C HIS A 128 -3.78 -0.98 3.65
N THR A 129 -2.73 -1.72 3.26
CA THR A 129 -2.85 -3.00 2.53
C THR A 129 -2.03 -4.15 3.08
N HIS A 130 -1.26 -3.97 4.15
CA HIS A 130 -0.43 -5.05 4.69
C HIS A 130 -1.24 -5.95 5.63
N VAL A 131 -1.60 -7.15 5.17
CA VAL A 131 -2.41 -8.12 5.92
C VAL A 131 -1.87 -8.37 7.33
N ASP A 132 -0.57 -8.68 7.48
CA ASP A 132 0.00 -8.98 8.81
C ASP A 132 -0.11 -7.80 9.79
N LEU A 133 0.09 -6.57 9.32
CA LEU A 133 -0.05 -5.36 10.14
C LEU A 133 -1.50 -5.09 10.55
N SER A 134 -2.47 -5.61 9.78
CA SER A 134 -3.89 -5.41 10.06
C SER A 134 -4.34 -6.15 11.33
N PHE A 135 -3.70 -7.25 11.71
CA PHE A 135 -4.01 -7.95 12.96
C PHE A 135 -3.57 -7.17 14.20
N GLY A 136 -2.44 -6.46 14.12
CA GLY A 136 -1.92 -5.63 15.22
C GLY A 136 -2.49 -4.20 15.27
N ASN A 137 -3.09 -3.72 14.18
CA ASN A 137 -3.51 -2.32 14.04
C ASN A 137 -4.76 -2.14 13.15
N SER A 138 -5.75 -3.03 13.29
CA SER A 138 -6.99 -3.03 12.49
C SER A 138 -7.72 -1.68 12.48
N TYR A 139 -7.65 -0.93 13.57
CA TYR A 139 -8.29 0.38 13.68
C TYR A 139 -7.75 1.41 12.67
N ASN A 140 -6.45 1.40 12.37
CA ASN A 140 -5.88 2.28 11.35
C ASN A 140 -6.33 1.88 9.93
N PHE A 141 -6.56 0.59 9.67
CA PHE A 141 -7.15 0.12 8.41
C PHE A 141 -8.56 0.66 8.25
N THR A 142 -9.40 0.60 9.29
CA THR A 142 -10.75 1.22 9.25
C THR A 142 -10.68 2.72 9.01
N LYS A 143 -9.80 3.45 9.70
CA LYS A 143 -9.63 4.90 9.49
C LYS A 143 -9.25 5.25 8.05
N THR A 144 -8.29 4.55 7.48
CA THR A 144 -7.80 4.87 6.14
C THR A 144 -8.75 4.35 5.07
N ASN A 145 -9.12 3.07 5.13
CA ASN A 145 -9.85 2.40 4.06
C ASN A 145 -11.34 2.71 4.09
N VAL A 146 -11.97 2.77 5.27
CA VAL A 146 -13.42 3.01 5.39
C VAL A 146 -13.71 4.50 5.52
N LEU A 147 -13.18 5.15 6.58
CA LEU A 147 -13.44 6.57 6.80
C LEU A 147 -12.85 7.45 5.69
N GLY A 148 -11.64 7.14 5.19
CA GLY A 148 -11.06 7.85 4.04
C GLY A 148 -11.90 7.73 2.77
N THR A 149 -12.40 6.52 2.45
CA THR A 149 -13.34 6.33 1.32
C THR A 149 -14.62 7.16 1.53
N HIS A 150 -15.20 7.11 2.73
CA HIS A 150 -16.43 7.84 3.04
C HIS A 150 -16.26 9.36 2.91
N ILE A 151 -15.15 9.92 3.41
CA ILE A 151 -14.82 11.35 3.24
C ILE A 151 -14.71 11.71 1.76
N LEU A 152 -14.05 10.86 0.96
CA LEU A 152 -13.90 11.09 -0.47
C LEU A 152 -15.23 11.03 -1.21
N LEU A 153 -16.13 10.11 -0.85
CA LEU A 153 -17.49 10.01 -1.39
C LEU A 153 -18.34 11.24 -1.05
N GLU A 154 -18.36 11.67 0.22
CA GLU A 154 -19.04 12.89 0.65
C GLU A 154 -18.50 14.13 -0.09
N SER A 155 -17.18 14.21 -0.22
CA SER A 155 -16.53 15.32 -0.93
C SER A 155 -16.87 15.32 -2.41
N ALA A 156 -16.94 14.15 -3.06
CA ALA A 156 -17.34 13.99 -4.45
C ALA A 156 -18.78 14.51 -4.69
N ILE A 157 -19.71 14.17 -3.80
CA ILE A 157 -21.09 14.69 -3.83
C ILE A 157 -21.10 16.21 -3.62
N ALA A 158 -20.33 16.71 -2.64
CA ALA A 158 -20.30 18.12 -2.28
C ALA A 158 -19.74 19.02 -3.39
N VAL A 159 -18.80 18.55 -4.20
CA VAL A 159 -18.28 19.32 -5.34
C VAL A 159 -19.18 19.23 -6.57
N GLY A 160 -19.90 18.11 -6.76
CA GLY A 160 -20.86 17.94 -7.84
C GLY A 160 -20.26 17.86 -9.26
N THR A 161 -18.94 17.86 -9.40
CA THR A 161 -18.22 17.80 -10.68
C THR A 161 -17.85 16.37 -11.11
N ILE A 162 -17.93 15.40 -10.19
CA ILE A 162 -17.50 14.02 -10.44
C ILE A 162 -18.46 13.31 -11.40
N LYS A 163 -17.94 12.95 -12.57
CA LYS A 163 -18.62 12.17 -13.62
C LYS A 163 -18.27 10.69 -13.57
N ARG A 164 -17.13 10.34 -12.96
CA ARG A 164 -16.64 8.95 -12.85
C ARG A 164 -15.87 8.76 -11.55
N PHE A 165 -16.19 7.70 -10.82
CA PHE A 165 -15.52 7.34 -9.57
C PHE A 165 -15.15 5.86 -9.56
N TYR A 166 -13.86 5.54 -9.67
CA TYR A 166 -13.36 4.17 -9.67
C TYR A 166 -12.82 3.83 -8.27
N HIS A 167 -13.50 2.95 -7.54
CA HIS A 167 -13.02 2.42 -6.28
C HIS A 167 -12.21 1.15 -6.52
N VAL A 168 -10.92 1.17 -6.22
CA VAL A 168 -10.05 0.01 -6.38
C VAL A 168 -10.03 -0.81 -5.10
N SER A 169 -10.32 -2.09 -5.24
CA SER A 169 -10.44 -3.09 -4.18
C SER A 169 -9.64 -4.35 -4.54
N THR A 170 -9.90 -5.46 -3.86
CA THR A 170 -9.11 -6.69 -3.89
C THR A 170 -10.00 -7.90 -3.99
N ASP A 171 -9.49 -9.00 -4.53
CA ASP A 171 -10.12 -10.32 -4.48
C ASP A 171 -10.28 -10.88 -3.05
N GLU A 172 -9.43 -10.51 -2.09
CA GLU A 172 -9.54 -10.94 -0.69
C GLU A 172 -10.90 -10.61 -0.03
N VAL A 173 -11.67 -9.67 -0.57
CA VAL A 173 -13.03 -9.36 -0.08
C VAL A 173 -13.98 -10.55 -0.21
N TYR A 174 -13.70 -11.47 -1.13
CA TYR A 174 -14.49 -12.67 -1.31
C TYR A 174 -14.16 -13.78 -0.30
N GLY A 175 -12.98 -13.73 0.33
CA GLY A 175 -12.47 -14.80 1.19
C GLY A 175 -11.88 -15.99 0.43
N GLU A 176 -11.58 -17.06 1.17
CA GLU A 176 -10.94 -18.27 0.67
C GLU A 176 -11.81 -19.03 -0.35
N VAL A 177 -11.17 -19.55 -1.40
CA VAL A 177 -11.80 -20.41 -2.41
C VAL A 177 -11.24 -21.82 -2.29
N GLU A 178 -12.11 -22.80 -2.09
CA GLU A 178 -11.73 -24.21 -2.09
C GLU A 178 -11.06 -24.61 -3.42
N LYS A 179 -10.13 -25.57 -3.36
CA LYS A 179 -9.30 -25.95 -4.51
C LYS A 179 -10.10 -26.34 -5.76
N ASP A 180 -11.21 -27.05 -5.55
CA ASP A 180 -12.06 -27.57 -6.64
C ASP A 180 -13.33 -26.75 -6.85
N ALA A 181 -13.47 -25.61 -6.15
CA ALA A 181 -14.59 -24.71 -6.34
C ALA A 181 -14.42 -23.82 -7.58
N ALA A 182 -15.56 -23.43 -8.15
CA ALA A 182 -15.59 -22.47 -9.25
C ALA A 182 -15.03 -21.11 -8.81
N ASP A 183 -14.37 -20.43 -9.74
CA ASP A 183 -13.88 -19.08 -9.54
C ASP A 183 -15.05 -18.11 -9.24
N LEU A 184 -14.81 -17.16 -8.34
CA LEU A 184 -15.87 -16.26 -7.86
C LEU A 184 -16.14 -15.12 -8.84
N THR A 185 -17.41 -14.86 -9.11
CA THR A 185 -17.86 -13.77 -10.00
C THR A 185 -18.14 -12.50 -9.20
N GLU A 186 -18.39 -11.38 -9.88
CA GLU A 186 -18.75 -10.13 -9.20
C GLU A 186 -20.07 -10.19 -8.43
N GLN A 187 -20.90 -11.22 -8.65
CA GLN A 187 -22.14 -11.47 -7.92
C GLN A 187 -21.94 -12.33 -6.66
N SER A 188 -20.75 -12.87 -6.45
CA SER A 188 -20.44 -13.66 -5.25
C SER A 188 -20.47 -12.79 -4.00
N SER A 189 -20.94 -13.37 -2.89
CA SER A 189 -20.97 -12.71 -1.58
C SER A 189 -19.57 -12.40 -1.08
N LEU A 190 -19.44 -11.30 -0.33
CA LEU A 190 -18.20 -10.93 0.34
C LEU A 190 -18.08 -11.69 1.67
N TRP A 191 -16.96 -12.40 1.85
CA TRP A 191 -16.64 -13.17 3.05
C TRP A 191 -15.19 -12.91 3.50
N PRO A 192 -14.83 -11.66 3.81
CA PRO A 192 -13.47 -11.31 4.17
C PRO A 192 -13.03 -12.04 5.45
N THR A 193 -11.85 -12.64 5.43
CA THR A 193 -11.30 -13.48 6.52
C THR A 193 -10.28 -12.75 7.40
N ASN A 194 -9.85 -11.56 7.00
CA ASN A 194 -8.86 -10.75 7.71
C ASN A 194 -9.27 -9.26 7.85
N PRO A 195 -8.72 -8.50 8.82
CA PRO A 195 -9.14 -7.12 9.06
C PRO A 195 -8.91 -6.16 7.87
N TYR A 196 -7.87 -6.39 7.07
CA TYR A 196 -7.64 -5.62 5.84
C TYR A 196 -8.77 -5.85 4.83
N ALA A 197 -9.05 -7.10 4.47
CA ALA A 197 -10.11 -7.46 3.54
C ALA A 197 -11.48 -6.97 4.03
N ALA A 198 -11.74 -7.08 5.35
CA ALA A 198 -12.99 -6.58 5.95
C ALA A 198 -13.14 -5.06 5.79
N SER A 199 -12.05 -4.30 5.99
CA SER A 199 -12.08 -2.85 5.77
C SER A 199 -12.30 -2.47 4.30
N LYS A 200 -11.80 -3.28 3.35
CA LYS A 200 -12.02 -3.08 1.91
C LYS A 200 -13.45 -3.41 1.51
N ALA A 201 -14.01 -4.52 2.00
CA ALA A 201 -15.42 -4.88 1.80
C ALA A 201 -16.36 -3.81 2.35
N ALA A 202 -16.10 -3.31 3.56
CA ALA A 202 -16.90 -2.22 4.14
C ALA A 202 -16.86 -0.93 3.30
N ALA A 203 -15.70 -0.60 2.69
CA ALA A 203 -15.60 0.54 1.78
C ALA A 203 -16.43 0.34 0.50
N GLU A 204 -16.50 -0.89 -0.04
CA GLU A 204 -17.34 -1.22 -1.19
C GLU A 204 -18.83 -1.07 -0.89
N ASP A 205 -19.28 -1.40 0.32
CA ASP A 205 -20.66 -1.19 0.75
C ASP A 205 -21.03 0.30 0.74
N TYR A 206 -20.14 1.17 1.21
CA TYR A 206 -20.32 2.62 1.11
C TYR A 206 -20.40 3.07 -0.36
N VAL A 207 -19.47 2.65 -1.22
CA VAL A 207 -19.50 3.03 -2.65
C VAL A 207 -20.81 2.58 -3.29
N THR A 208 -21.24 1.35 -3.04
CA THR A 208 -22.50 0.79 -3.56
C THR A 208 -23.72 1.57 -3.06
N ALA A 209 -23.74 1.92 -1.77
CA ALA A 209 -24.80 2.75 -1.20
C ALA A 209 -24.84 4.14 -1.86
N TYR A 210 -23.70 4.74 -2.21
CA TYR A 210 -23.65 6.06 -2.82
C TYR A 210 -24.09 6.07 -4.28
N VAL A 211 -23.80 5.00 -5.03
CA VAL A 211 -24.39 4.78 -6.35
C VAL A 211 -25.92 4.74 -6.26
N LYS A 212 -26.48 4.00 -5.30
CA LYS A 212 -27.94 3.84 -5.17
C LYS A 212 -28.64 5.09 -4.64
N SER A 213 -28.12 5.67 -3.58
CA SER A 213 -28.76 6.76 -2.84
C SER A 213 -28.54 8.14 -3.48
N PHE A 214 -27.35 8.38 -4.04
CA PHE A 214 -26.95 9.70 -4.55
C PHE A 214 -26.68 9.71 -6.05
N ARG A 215 -26.80 8.56 -6.73
CA ARG A 215 -26.48 8.41 -8.16
C ARG A 215 -25.04 8.83 -8.49
N LEU A 216 -24.12 8.68 -7.53
CA LEU A 216 -22.70 8.90 -7.78
C LEU A 216 -22.25 7.92 -8.89
N PRO A 217 -21.63 8.38 -9.98
CA PRO A 217 -21.27 7.52 -11.09
C PRO A 217 -20.01 6.72 -10.76
N ALA A 218 -20.16 5.67 -9.95
CA ALA A 218 -19.05 4.88 -9.44
C ALA A 218 -18.98 3.46 -10.02
N VAL A 219 -17.77 2.91 -10.07
CA VAL A 219 -17.43 1.55 -10.48
C VAL A 219 -16.47 0.97 -9.45
N ILE A 220 -16.64 -0.30 -9.10
CA ILE A 220 -15.72 -1.01 -8.20
C ILE A 220 -14.83 -1.94 -9.04
N VAL A 221 -13.53 -1.95 -8.77
CA VAL A 221 -12.55 -2.78 -9.49
C VAL A 221 -11.84 -3.67 -8.47
N ARG A 222 -12.00 -4.99 -8.55
CA ARG A 222 -11.37 -5.95 -7.64
C ARG A 222 -10.20 -6.62 -8.35
N LEU A 223 -8.98 -6.42 -7.85
CA LEU A 223 -7.75 -6.94 -8.46
C LEU A 223 -7.29 -8.23 -7.77
N ASN A 224 -6.66 -9.14 -8.52
CA ASN A 224 -5.75 -10.14 -7.95
C ASN A 224 -4.43 -9.51 -7.45
N ASN A 225 -3.51 -10.34 -6.95
CA ASN A 225 -2.20 -9.91 -6.46
C ASN A 225 -1.36 -9.25 -7.56
N VAL A 226 -1.31 -7.92 -7.55
CA VAL A 226 -0.47 -7.16 -8.48
C VAL A 226 1.00 -7.25 -8.08
N TYR A 227 1.89 -7.43 -9.06
CA TYR A 227 3.34 -7.43 -8.87
C TYR A 227 4.08 -6.69 -9.99
N GLY A 228 5.30 -6.24 -9.69
CA GLY A 228 6.10 -5.51 -10.66
C GLY A 228 7.13 -4.55 -10.06
N PRO A 229 7.86 -3.84 -10.93
CA PRO A 229 8.64 -2.65 -10.57
C PRO A 229 7.86 -1.64 -9.74
N HIS A 230 8.53 -0.98 -8.80
CA HIS A 230 7.95 -0.01 -7.84
C HIS A 230 7.09 -0.60 -6.71
N GLN A 231 7.04 -1.92 -6.53
CA GLN A 231 6.36 -2.55 -5.39
C GLN A 231 7.17 -2.44 -4.08
N TYR A 232 6.55 -2.00 -2.98
CA TYR A 232 7.31 -1.85 -1.74
C TYR A 232 7.93 -3.19 -1.26
N PRO A 233 9.21 -3.24 -0.81
CA PRO A 233 9.95 -4.46 -0.45
C PRO A 233 9.45 -5.29 0.75
N GLU A 234 8.21 -5.05 1.19
CA GLU A 234 7.49 -5.89 2.15
C GLU A 234 6.80 -7.09 1.50
N LYS A 235 6.39 -6.93 0.24
CA LYS A 235 5.63 -7.96 -0.49
C LYS A 235 6.57 -9.08 -0.93
N ILE A 236 6.04 -10.29 -1.07
CA ILE A 236 6.85 -11.51 -1.19
C ILE A 236 7.87 -11.48 -2.35
N ILE A 237 7.46 -11.05 -3.55
CA ILE A 237 8.34 -10.95 -4.73
C ILE A 237 9.51 -9.98 -4.48
N PRO A 238 9.28 -8.68 -4.19
CA PRO A 238 10.38 -7.75 -3.97
C PRO A 238 11.19 -8.06 -2.71
N LYS A 239 10.58 -8.63 -1.67
CA LYS A 239 11.28 -9.09 -0.47
C LYS A 239 12.27 -10.20 -0.79
N PHE A 240 11.84 -11.23 -1.51
CA PHE A 240 12.70 -12.36 -1.89
C PHE A 240 13.83 -11.91 -2.82
N ILE A 241 13.54 -11.04 -3.80
CA ILE A 241 14.58 -10.45 -4.66
C ILE A 241 15.65 -9.73 -3.81
N ASN A 242 15.22 -8.89 -2.87
CA ASN A 242 16.13 -8.16 -1.99
C ASN A 242 16.92 -9.06 -1.02
N LEU A 243 16.34 -10.18 -0.58
CA LEU A 243 17.04 -11.19 0.23
C LEU A 243 18.10 -11.93 -0.58
N LEU A 244 17.79 -12.34 -1.80
CA LEU A 244 18.74 -12.99 -2.70
C LEU A 244 19.91 -12.08 -3.07
N GLN A 245 19.65 -10.79 -3.35
CA GLN A 245 20.71 -9.80 -3.56
C GLN A 245 21.65 -9.66 -2.35
N ARG A 246 21.13 -9.90 -1.14
CA ARG A 246 21.87 -9.86 0.13
C ARG A 246 22.40 -11.23 0.56
N LYS A 247 22.24 -12.27 -0.27
CA LYS A 247 22.61 -13.66 0.02
C LYS A 247 22.02 -14.17 1.34
N LYS A 248 20.76 -13.80 1.62
CA LYS A 248 19.99 -14.24 2.77
C LYS A 248 18.98 -15.33 2.37
N PRO A 249 18.58 -16.22 3.30
CA PRO A 249 17.54 -17.20 3.04
C PRO A 249 16.19 -16.53 2.75
N LEU A 250 15.35 -17.23 1.97
CA LEU A 250 13.97 -16.87 1.70
C LEU A 250 13.08 -17.45 2.81
N TRP A 251 12.44 -16.57 3.58
CA TRP A 251 11.50 -16.99 4.60
C TRP A 251 10.11 -17.23 4.03
N ILE A 252 9.62 -18.45 4.19
CA ILE A 252 8.28 -18.87 3.79
C ILE A 252 7.43 -19.07 5.04
N HIS A 253 6.21 -18.54 5.06
CA HIS A 253 5.25 -18.79 6.13
C HIS A 253 4.53 -20.12 5.91
N GLY A 254 4.38 -20.91 6.97
CA GLY A 254 3.67 -22.19 6.92
C GLY A 254 4.37 -23.21 6.02
N ASP A 255 3.58 -24.01 5.31
CA ASP A 255 4.08 -25.02 4.37
C ASP A 255 4.48 -24.43 3.00
N GLY A 256 4.14 -23.17 2.74
CA GLY A 256 4.42 -22.48 1.47
C GLY A 256 3.52 -22.88 0.30
N GLN A 257 2.48 -23.67 0.54
CA GLN A 257 1.57 -24.18 -0.49
C GLN A 257 0.44 -23.21 -0.84
N HIS A 258 0.31 -22.09 -0.10
CA HIS A 258 -0.66 -21.04 -0.42
C HIS A 258 -0.39 -20.51 -1.84
N THR A 259 -1.44 -20.47 -2.67
CA THR A 259 -1.40 -20.00 -4.05
C THR A 259 -2.04 -18.62 -4.16
N ARG A 260 -1.50 -17.81 -5.07
CA ARG A 260 -2.08 -16.52 -5.48
C ARG A 260 -2.02 -16.41 -6.99
N ARG A 261 -2.99 -15.73 -7.57
CA ARG A 261 -2.97 -15.33 -8.98
C ARG A 261 -2.22 -14.02 -9.11
N TYR A 262 -1.17 -13.99 -9.91
CA TYR A 262 -0.28 -12.83 -10.04
C TYR A 262 -0.58 -12.02 -11.29
N LEU A 263 -0.93 -10.75 -11.12
CA LEU A 263 -1.20 -9.83 -12.22
C LEU A 263 -0.04 -8.83 -12.38
N PHE A 264 0.51 -8.70 -13.58
CA PHE A 264 1.58 -7.71 -13.80
C PHE A 264 1.04 -6.28 -13.71
N ALA A 265 1.80 -5.36 -13.12
CA ALA A 265 1.37 -3.98 -12.89
C ALA A 265 0.98 -3.21 -14.17
N GLY A 266 1.63 -3.50 -15.29
CA GLY A 266 1.25 -2.96 -16.60
C GLY A 266 -0.15 -3.40 -17.03
N ASP A 267 -0.48 -4.69 -16.85
CA ASP A 267 -1.80 -5.23 -17.17
C ASP A 267 -2.90 -4.67 -16.24
N ALA A 268 -2.56 -4.38 -14.98
CA ALA A 268 -3.47 -3.68 -14.06
C ALA A 268 -3.75 -2.24 -14.54
N ALA A 269 -2.73 -1.51 -15.02
CA ALA A 269 -2.94 -0.19 -15.62
C ALA A 269 -3.85 -0.27 -16.86
N ASP A 270 -3.67 -1.29 -17.70
CA ASP A 270 -4.52 -1.53 -18.86
C ASP A 270 -5.95 -1.93 -18.50
N ALA A 271 -6.14 -2.60 -17.37
CA ALA A 271 -7.46 -2.92 -16.85
C ALA A 271 -8.21 -1.64 -16.46
N PHE A 272 -7.57 -0.74 -15.70
CA PHE A 272 -8.15 0.54 -15.36
C PHE A 272 -8.47 1.37 -16.60
N ASP A 273 -7.57 1.40 -17.57
CA ASP A 273 -7.79 2.13 -18.82
C ASP A 273 -8.95 1.54 -19.64
N THR A 274 -9.05 0.21 -19.71
CA THR A 274 -10.19 -0.44 -20.39
C THR A 274 -11.50 -0.13 -19.68
N ILE A 275 -11.53 -0.18 -18.35
CA ILE A 275 -12.71 0.13 -17.53
C ILE A 275 -13.08 1.63 -17.64
N LEU A 276 -12.09 2.52 -17.75
CA LEU A 276 -12.33 3.94 -18.00
C LEU A 276 -13.14 4.16 -19.28
N HIS A 277 -12.76 3.46 -20.36
CA HIS A 277 -13.31 3.65 -21.70
C HIS A 277 -14.58 2.86 -21.96
N ARG A 278 -14.72 1.68 -21.36
CA ARG A 278 -15.75 0.70 -21.72
C ARG A 278 -16.53 0.16 -20.53
N GLY A 279 -16.12 0.51 -19.31
CA GLY A 279 -16.82 0.11 -18.10
C GLY A 279 -18.15 0.83 -17.95
N GLU A 280 -19.12 0.13 -17.39
CA GLU A 280 -20.45 0.66 -17.11
C GLU A 280 -20.53 1.15 -15.66
N ILE A 281 -21.16 2.32 -15.47
CA ILE A 281 -21.40 2.89 -14.15
C ILE A 281 -22.31 1.97 -13.31
N GLY A 282 -22.00 1.88 -12.02
CA GLY A 282 -22.71 1.04 -11.06
C GLY A 282 -22.32 -0.43 -11.12
N GLN A 283 -21.38 -0.80 -12.00
CA GLN A 283 -20.87 -2.17 -12.10
C GLN A 283 -19.63 -2.39 -11.24
N ILE A 284 -19.39 -3.67 -10.98
CA ILE A 284 -18.15 -4.20 -10.42
C ILE A 284 -17.43 -4.97 -11.53
N TYR A 285 -16.11 -4.91 -11.55
CA TYR A 285 -15.25 -5.68 -12.46
C TYR A 285 -14.15 -6.39 -11.68
N ASN A 286 -14.07 -7.72 -11.85
CA ASN A 286 -12.90 -8.49 -11.45
C ASN A 286 -11.79 -8.36 -12.51
N VAL A 287 -10.58 -8.07 -12.07
CA VAL A 287 -9.37 -8.12 -12.89
C VAL A 287 -8.58 -9.35 -12.48
N ASP A 288 -8.70 -10.40 -13.28
CA ASP A 288 -8.10 -11.69 -12.98
C ASP A 288 -6.77 -11.92 -13.67
N SER A 289 -5.95 -12.80 -13.09
CA SER A 289 -4.79 -13.40 -13.77
C SER A 289 -4.97 -14.91 -13.83
N ARG A 290 -4.41 -15.54 -14.86
CA ARG A 290 -4.37 -17.01 -14.98
C ARG A 290 -3.14 -17.63 -14.31
N ASP A 291 -2.21 -16.80 -13.85
CA ASP A 291 -0.94 -17.23 -13.29
C ASP A 291 -1.07 -17.53 -11.80
N GLU A 292 -1.63 -18.70 -11.47
CA GLU A 292 -1.75 -19.19 -10.09
C GLU A 292 -0.44 -19.86 -9.64
N ILE A 293 0.30 -19.22 -8.74
CA ILE A 293 1.64 -19.61 -8.32
C ILE A 293 1.67 -19.78 -6.79
N SER A 294 2.24 -20.89 -6.31
CA SER A 294 2.48 -21.10 -4.87
C SER A 294 3.66 -20.30 -4.36
N ASN A 295 3.74 -20.04 -3.05
CA ASN A 295 4.90 -19.36 -2.46
C ASN A 295 6.21 -20.16 -2.69
N LEU A 296 6.13 -21.50 -2.67
CA LEU A 296 7.27 -22.37 -2.97
C LEU A 296 7.69 -22.31 -4.45
N ASP A 297 6.75 -22.36 -5.39
CA ASP A 297 7.06 -22.23 -6.81
C ASP A 297 7.66 -20.87 -7.14
N LEU A 298 7.14 -19.81 -6.52
CA LEU A 298 7.70 -18.47 -6.63
C LEU A 298 9.15 -18.42 -6.13
N ALA A 299 9.44 -19.00 -4.96
CA ALA A 299 10.79 -19.07 -4.41
C ALA A 299 11.73 -19.80 -5.38
N GLY A 300 11.29 -20.94 -5.93
CA GLY A 300 12.04 -21.70 -6.94
C GLY A 300 12.33 -20.90 -8.21
N LYS A 301 11.32 -20.21 -8.75
CA LYS A 301 11.48 -19.34 -9.94
C LYS A 301 12.48 -18.20 -9.69
N LEU A 302 12.46 -17.59 -8.50
CA LEU A 302 13.40 -16.53 -8.13
C LEU A 302 14.83 -17.06 -7.91
N LEU A 303 15.01 -18.22 -7.26
CA LEU A 303 16.31 -18.88 -7.14
C LEU A 303 16.92 -19.18 -8.51
N ALA A 304 16.10 -19.66 -9.45
CA ALA A 304 16.51 -19.88 -10.84
C ALA A 304 16.91 -18.57 -11.54
N ALA A 305 16.14 -17.48 -11.38
CA ALA A 305 16.44 -16.16 -11.94
C ALA A 305 17.74 -15.52 -11.37
N PHE A 306 18.17 -15.96 -10.19
CA PHE A 306 19.44 -15.59 -9.56
C PHE A 306 20.57 -16.58 -9.83
N HIS A 307 20.33 -17.63 -10.62
CA HIS A 307 21.29 -18.70 -10.94
C HIS A 307 21.88 -19.37 -9.70
N VAL A 308 21.09 -19.51 -8.63
CA VAL A 308 21.50 -20.21 -7.41
C VAL A 308 21.57 -21.71 -7.69
N LYS A 309 22.79 -22.27 -7.70
CA LYS A 309 23.05 -23.69 -8.03
C LYS A 309 22.75 -24.65 -6.87
N ASP A 310 23.09 -24.22 -5.65
CA ASP A 310 22.82 -24.99 -4.44
C ASP A 310 21.69 -24.29 -3.67
N THR A 311 20.50 -24.88 -3.72
CA THR A 311 19.31 -24.36 -3.05
C THR A 311 19.17 -24.89 -1.63
N ALA A 312 20.07 -25.76 -1.16
CA ALA A 312 20.05 -26.27 0.20
C ALA A 312 20.19 -25.10 1.19
N GLY A 313 19.26 -25.00 2.14
CA GLY A 313 19.23 -23.91 3.14
C GLY A 313 18.87 -22.53 2.58
N CYS A 314 18.51 -22.41 1.30
CA CYS A 314 18.06 -21.12 0.73
C CYS A 314 16.61 -20.78 1.09
N ILE A 315 15.82 -21.77 1.54
CA ILE A 315 14.43 -21.60 1.98
C ILE A 315 14.35 -22.00 3.45
N GLU A 316 13.81 -21.10 4.28
CA GLU A 316 13.54 -21.34 5.69
C GLU A 316 12.05 -21.18 5.96
N HIS A 317 11.44 -22.21 6.55
CA HIS A 317 10.05 -22.15 6.96
C HIS A 317 9.93 -21.45 8.32
N THR A 318 8.97 -20.54 8.41
CA THR A 318 8.61 -19.79 9.61
C THR A 318 7.18 -20.10 10.00
N ARG A 319 6.75 -19.68 11.20
CA ARG A 319 5.35 -19.85 11.62
C ARG A 319 4.39 -19.25 10.57
N ASP A 320 3.26 -19.91 10.40
CA ASP A 320 2.20 -19.43 9.50
C ASP A 320 1.50 -18.20 10.07
N ARG A 321 0.80 -17.47 9.21
CA ARG A 321 -0.02 -16.32 9.58
C ARG A 321 -1.36 -16.81 10.14
N PRO A 322 -1.95 -16.10 11.12
CA PRO A 322 -3.33 -16.35 11.51
C PRO A 322 -4.26 -16.18 10.30
N PHE A 323 -5.09 -17.18 10.02
CA PHE A 323 -6.11 -17.15 8.94
C PHE A 323 -5.51 -16.81 7.56
N ASN A 324 -4.50 -17.57 7.14
CA ASN A 324 -3.87 -17.43 5.84
C ASN A 324 -4.63 -18.24 4.77
N ASP A 325 -5.58 -17.59 4.07
CA ASP A 325 -6.36 -18.24 3.03
C ASP A 325 -5.45 -18.94 2.02
N ARG A 326 -5.77 -20.20 1.69
CA ARG A 326 -4.93 -21.01 0.81
C ARG A 326 -4.96 -20.55 -0.62
N ARG A 327 -6.13 -20.14 -1.12
CA ARG A 327 -6.35 -19.79 -2.53
C ARG A 327 -7.38 -18.67 -2.66
N TYR A 328 -7.07 -17.71 -3.53
CA TYR A 328 -8.03 -16.75 -4.05
C TYR A 328 -8.19 -16.99 -5.55
N ALA A 329 -9.43 -17.06 -6.02
CA ALA A 329 -9.72 -17.26 -7.42
C ALA A 329 -11.01 -16.55 -7.82
N VAL A 330 -10.89 -15.70 -8.83
CA VAL A 330 -11.98 -14.86 -9.34
C VAL A 330 -12.09 -15.02 -10.84
N ASP A 331 -13.31 -14.92 -11.35
CA ASP A 331 -13.60 -14.91 -12.77
C ASP A 331 -13.64 -13.47 -13.30
N GLY A 332 -12.69 -13.12 -14.18
CA GLY A 332 -12.63 -11.83 -14.86
C GLY A 332 -13.30 -11.80 -16.24
N THR A 333 -14.18 -12.75 -16.57
CA THR A 333 -14.86 -12.83 -17.88
C THR A 333 -15.56 -11.53 -18.26
N LYS A 334 -16.20 -10.87 -17.29
CA LYS A 334 -16.90 -9.60 -17.53
C LYS A 334 -15.98 -8.51 -18.05
N LEU A 335 -14.78 -8.36 -17.47
CA LEU A 335 -13.79 -7.40 -17.94
C LEU A 335 -13.21 -7.81 -19.30
N ARG A 336 -12.94 -9.11 -19.52
CA ARG A 336 -12.48 -9.61 -20.82
C ARG A 336 -13.47 -9.36 -21.95
N GLN A 337 -14.77 -9.37 -21.68
CA GLN A 337 -15.81 -9.02 -22.64
C GLN A 337 -15.74 -7.54 -23.08
N LEU A 338 -15.18 -6.66 -22.25
CA LEU A 338 -14.87 -5.28 -22.65
C LEU A 338 -13.63 -5.19 -23.56
N GLY A 339 -12.95 -6.30 -23.81
CA GLY A 339 -11.77 -6.40 -24.66
C GLY A 339 -10.44 -6.28 -23.92
N TRP A 340 -10.45 -6.22 -22.59
CA TRP A 340 -9.23 -6.33 -21.80
C TRP A 340 -8.64 -7.74 -21.91
N LYS A 341 -7.32 -7.83 -21.93
CA LYS A 341 -6.58 -9.10 -21.93
C LYS A 341 -5.32 -8.92 -21.10
N GLN A 342 -5.00 -9.93 -20.28
CA GLN A 342 -3.67 -10.05 -19.70
C GLN A 342 -2.66 -10.26 -20.83
N SER A 343 -1.67 -9.38 -20.93
CA SER A 343 -0.70 -9.35 -22.03
C SER A 343 0.68 -9.86 -21.61
N VAL A 344 1.05 -9.70 -20.33
CA VAL A 344 2.36 -10.09 -19.81
C VAL A 344 2.24 -11.43 -19.08
N SER A 345 3.06 -12.40 -19.49
CA SER A 345 3.16 -13.68 -18.78
C SER A 345 3.88 -13.52 -17.44
N PHE A 346 3.65 -14.45 -16.51
CA PHE A 346 4.35 -14.43 -15.22
C PHE A 346 5.88 -14.42 -15.37
N GLU A 347 6.43 -15.23 -16.27
CA GLU A 347 7.87 -15.32 -16.51
C GLU A 347 8.46 -13.99 -17.01
N GLU A 348 7.82 -13.34 -17.98
CA GLU A 348 8.27 -12.05 -18.53
C GLU A 348 8.19 -10.95 -17.46
N GLY A 349 7.04 -10.85 -16.77
CA GLY A 349 6.85 -9.86 -15.72
C GLY A 349 7.81 -10.08 -14.55
N LEU A 350 8.09 -11.34 -14.16
CA LEU A 350 9.05 -11.66 -13.11
C LEU A 350 10.47 -11.25 -13.51
N ALA A 351 10.89 -11.53 -14.75
CA ALA A 351 12.20 -11.12 -15.27
C ALA A 351 12.36 -9.59 -15.23
N MET A 352 11.39 -8.85 -15.76
CA MET A 352 11.37 -7.37 -15.70
C MET A 352 11.43 -6.85 -14.26
N THR A 353 10.71 -7.52 -13.36
CA THR A 353 10.71 -7.17 -11.93
C THR A 353 12.09 -7.37 -11.32
N VAL A 354 12.69 -8.56 -11.49
CA VAL A 354 14.02 -8.90 -10.98
C VAL A 354 15.08 -7.91 -11.47
N ASP A 355 15.08 -7.61 -12.77
CA ASP A 355 16.06 -6.69 -13.36
C ASP A 355 15.90 -5.27 -12.81
N TRP A 356 14.66 -4.81 -12.64
CA TRP A 356 14.41 -3.51 -12.04
C TRP A 356 14.93 -3.43 -10.59
N TYR A 357 14.70 -4.44 -9.74
CA TYR A 357 15.25 -4.42 -8.37
C TYR A 357 16.77 -4.59 -8.32
N LYS A 358 17.37 -5.30 -9.28
CA LYS A 358 18.83 -5.38 -9.40
C LYS A 358 19.46 -4.00 -9.55
N GLU A 359 18.82 -3.13 -10.33
CA GLU A 359 19.32 -1.78 -10.60
C GLU A 359 18.83 -0.72 -9.61
N PHE A 360 17.58 -0.80 -9.15
CA PHE A 360 16.89 0.25 -8.40
C PHE A 360 16.55 -0.15 -6.95
N SER A 361 17.29 -1.08 -6.34
CA SER A 361 17.04 -1.55 -4.94
C SER A 361 17.00 -0.44 -3.88
N SER A 362 17.62 0.73 -4.11
CA SER A 362 17.62 1.87 -3.20
C SER A 362 16.40 2.80 -3.33
N TRP A 363 15.41 2.45 -4.16
CA TRP A 363 14.24 3.30 -4.47
C TRP A 363 13.44 3.81 -3.25
N TRP A 364 13.48 3.07 -2.14
CA TRP A 364 12.81 3.39 -0.88
C TRP A 364 13.79 3.71 0.27
N GLY A 365 15.07 3.88 -0.03
CA GLY A 365 16.11 4.06 0.98
C GLY A 365 16.38 2.77 1.77
N SER A 366 16.51 2.90 3.10
CA SER A 366 16.81 1.75 3.97
C SER A 366 15.59 0.86 4.16
N ILE A 367 15.75 -0.44 3.85
CA ILE A 367 14.70 -1.46 3.91
C ILE A 367 15.04 -2.63 4.83
N ASP A 368 16.14 -2.57 5.59
CA ASP A 368 16.62 -3.74 6.32
C ASP A 368 15.62 -4.25 7.39
N ALA A 369 14.88 -3.34 8.03
CA ALA A 369 13.87 -3.69 9.02
C ALA A 369 12.70 -4.49 8.42
N ILE A 370 12.29 -4.15 7.19
CA ILE A 370 11.14 -4.77 6.52
C ILE A 370 11.46 -6.14 5.93
N LEU A 371 12.73 -6.41 5.64
CA LEU A 371 13.15 -7.72 5.15
C LEU A 371 13.03 -8.84 6.20
N SER A 372 12.86 -8.51 7.49
CA SER A 372 12.61 -9.51 8.55
C SER A 372 11.33 -10.33 8.31
N PRO A 373 11.21 -11.57 8.80
CA PRO A 373 10.03 -12.41 8.56
C PRO A 373 8.74 -11.82 9.17
N PHE A 374 8.83 -11.11 10.28
CA PHE A 374 7.70 -10.46 10.97
C PHE A 374 8.01 -8.99 11.28
N PRO A 375 7.91 -8.09 10.28
CA PRO A 375 8.12 -6.67 10.48
C PRO A 375 6.96 -6.07 11.29
N VAL A 376 7.23 -5.10 12.15
CA VAL A 376 6.21 -4.38 12.94
C VAL A 376 6.22 -2.92 12.55
N VAL A 377 5.04 -2.34 12.32
CA VAL A 377 4.91 -0.90 12.05
C VAL A 377 4.39 -0.18 13.28
N ASN A 378 5.10 0.86 13.71
CA ASN A 378 4.71 1.78 14.77
C ASN A 378 4.57 3.20 14.20
N GLY A 379 3.33 3.70 14.07
CA GLY A 379 3.06 4.94 13.34
C GLY A 379 3.46 4.82 11.87
N ASP A 380 4.33 5.73 11.40
CA ASP A 380 4.87 5.75 10.03
C ASP A 380 6.29 5.11 9.95
N SER A 381 6.72 4.40 11.00
CA SER A 381 8.05 3.78 11.09
C SER A 381 7.98 2.26 11.19
N ILE A 382 8.78 1.57 10.37
CA ILE A 382 8.95 0.10 10.44
C ILE A 382 10.07 -0.24 11.42
N MET A 383 9.78 -1.13 12.37
CA MET A 383 10.73 -1.69 13.32
C MET A 383 10.79 -3.21 13.21
N VAL A 384 11.90 -3.80 13.65
CA VAL A 384 12.02 -5.25 13.84
C VAL A 384 11.23 -5.65 15.07
N ALA A 385 10.41 -6.71 15.00
CA ALA A 385 9.73 -7.26 16.17
C ALA A 385 10.77 -7.62 17.25
N THR A 386 10.72 -6.96 18.41
CA THR A 386 11.37 -7.47 19.62
C THR A 386 10.53 -8.58 20.24
N LEU A 387 11.15 -9.59 20.86
CA LEU A 387 10.58 -10.78 21.52
C LEU A 387 9.28 -10.58 22.35
N LYS A 388 8.94 -9.36 22.78
CA LYS A 388 7.68 -9.04 23.47
C LYS A 388 6.46 -8.95 22.53
N ALA A 389 6.63 -8.56 21.27
CA ALA A 389 5.55 -8.48 20.27
C ALA A 389 5.06 -9.88 19.84
N ASP A 390 5.91 -10.90 19.96
CA ASP A 390 5.56 -12.29 19.69
C ASP A 390 4.43 -12.81 20.60
N ARG A 391 4.37 -12.35 21.85
CA ARG A 391 3.34 -12.80 22.81
C ARG A 391 1.91 -12.36 22.44
N ALA A 392 1.76 -11.21 21.79
CA ALA A 392 0.44 -10.75 21.33
C ALA A 392 -0.06 -11.59 20.14
N ALA A 393 0.86 -12.00 19.25
CA ALA A 393 0.54 -12.89 18.12
C ALA A 393 0.23 -14.31 18.60
N GLU A 394 0.95 -14.81 19.61
CA GLU A 394 0.66 -16.10 20.27
C GLU A 394 -0.74 -16.12 20.90
N HIS A 395 -1.21 -15.00 21.45
CA HIS A 395 -2.52 -14.95 22.09
C HIS A 395 -3.68 -15.03 21.09
N ALA A 396 -3.54 -14.43 19.91
CA ALA A 396 -4.51 -14.57 18.81
C ALA A 396 -4.57 -16.02 18.28
N GLN A 397 -3.44 -16.74 18.29
CA GLN A 397 -3.32 -18.13 17.84
C GLN A 397 -3.87 -19.14 18.87
N ALA A 398 -3.80 -18.84 20.17
CA ALA A 398 -4.41 -19.66 21.22
C ALA A 398 -5.94 -19.71 21.11
N VAL A 399 -6.56 -18.61 20.66
CA VAL A 399 -8.00 -18.50 20.42
C VAL A 399 -8.42 -19.28 19.16
N SER A 400 -7.56 -19.35 18.12
CA SER A 400 -7.87 -20.06 16.88
C SER A 400 -7.73 -21.59 16.99
N ASN A 401 -6.88 -22.10 17.88
CA ASN A 401 -6.63 -23.55 18.02
C ASN A 401 -7.65 -24.29 18.92
N GLY A 402 -8.82 -23.69 19.19
CA GLY A 402 -9.93 -24.36 19.87
C GLY A 402 -9.74 -24.67 21.35
N ASN A 403 -8.62 -24.31 21.98
CA ASN A 403 -8.41 -24.45 23.42
C ASN A 403 -8.90 -23.21 24.19
N GLY A 404 -10.19 -22.90 24.04
CA GLY A 404 -10.87 -21.89 24.84
C GLY A 404 -11.23 -22.41 26.22
N LEU A 405 -10.29 -22.40 27.18
CA LEU A 405 -10.67 -22.33 28.59
C LEU A 405 -11.24 -20.92 28.83
N PHE A 406 -12.56 -20.83 28.97
CA PHE A 406 -13.24 -19.63 29.43
C PHE A 406 -12.67 -19.22 30.79
N VAL A 407 -11.75 -18.26 30.81
CA VAL A 407 -11.41 -17.55 32.04
C VAL A 407 -12.43 -16.41 32.16
N LYS A 408 -13.40 -16.58 33.06
CA LYS A 408 -14.19 -15.46 33.57
C LYS A 408 -13.23 -14.51 34.30
N GLY A 409 -13.17 -13.27 33.85
CA GLY A 409 -12.44 -12.21 34.52
C GLY A 409 -12.84 -10.85 33.96
N GLU A 410 -13.85 -10.25 34.57
CA GLU A 410 -13.96 -8.79 34.62
C GLU A 410 -12.66 -8.23 35.22
N GLU A 411 -12.25 -7.02 34.82
CA GLU A 411 -10.99 -6.32 35.15
C GLU A 411 -9.80 -6.55 34.18
N ALA A 412 -9.89 -6.03 32.96
CA ALA A 412 -8.71 -5.68 32.17
C ALA A 412 -8.99 -4.53 31.20
N ILE A 413 -9.58 -3.44 31.70
CA ILE A 413 -9.56 -2.14 31.02
C ILE A 413 -9.25 -1.12 32.11
N VAL A 414 -8.17 -0.36 31.91
CA VAL A 414 -7.57 0.69 32.78
C VAL A 414 -6.22 0.25 33.36
N GLY A 415 -5.14 0.65 32.70
CA GLY A 415 -3.78 0.51 33.23
C GLY A 415 -2.67 0.51 32.20
N ALA A 416 -2.59 1.51 31.34
CA ALA A 416 -1.39 1.76 30.55
C ALA A 416 -1.08 3.27 30.57
N LYS A 417 -0.48 3.73 31.66
CA LYS A 417 0.29 4.97 31.70
C LYS A 417 1.68 4.66 32.23
N ASP A 418 2.65 5.18 31.48
CA ASP A 418 4.02 5.52 31.85
C ASP A 418 4.94 4.40 32.35
N GLU A 419 5.85 3.96 31.46
CA GLU A 419 7.29 3.85 31.76
C GLU A 419 8.07 3.51 30.47
N LEU A 420 8.71 4.52 29.87
CA LEU A 420 9.67 4.37 28.77
C LEU A 420 11.04 4.85 29.26
N THR A 421 11.92 3.92 29.59
CA THR A 421 13.32 4.20 29.91
C THR A 421 14.10 4.40 28.61
N ALA A 422 14.58 5.64 28.37
CA ALA A 422 15.47 5.95 27.26
C ALA A 422 16.91 5.51 27.58
N LEU A 423 17.48 4.64 26.75
CA LEU A 423 18.91 4.36 26.73
C LEU A 423 19.65 5.58 26.14
N LYS A 424 20.45 6.28 26.96
CA LYS A 424 21.40 7.31 26.50
C LYS A 424 22.72 6.65 26.09
N LEU A 425 23.15 6.91 24.86
CA LEU A 425 24.52 6.66 24.39
C LEU A 425 25.47 7.76 24.94
N PRO A 426 26.76 7.45 25.20
CA PRO A 426 27.68 8.44 25.77
C PRO A 426 28.23 9.38 24.68
N GLY A 427 28.17 10.68 24.95
CA GLY A 427 28.90 11.71 24.21
C GLY A 427 30.27 12.01 24.84
N PRO A 428 31.19 12.61 24.08
CA PRO A 428 32.59 12.77 24.46
C PRO A 428 32.78 13.87 25.51
N GLY A 429 33.80 13.69 26.36
CA GLY A 429 34.04 14.53 27.53
C GLY A 429 34.57 15.92 27.24
N GLU A 430 34.57 16.75 28.28
CA GLU A 430 35.74 17.52 28.71
C GLU A 430 35.47 18.29 30.02
N LEU A 431 36.53 18.34 30.83
CA LEU A 431 36.95 19.40 31.75
C LEU A 431 36.28 19.52 33.13
N ASP A 432 36.99 18.88 34.08
CA ASP A 432 37.19 19.27 35.47
C ASP A 432 37.38 20.79 35.65
N ALA A 433 36.62 21.39 36.57
CA ALA A 433 37.02 22.60 37.28
C ALA A 433 36.25 22.80 38.59
N GLN A 434 36.98 22.59 39.68
CA GLN A 434 37.01 23.40 40.90
C GLN A 434 35.85 23.33 41.93
N GLN A 435 36.27 22.89 43.12
CA GLN A 435 35.59 22.92 44.41
C GLN A 435 35.57 24.33 45.04
N MET A 436 34.44 24.59 45.72
CA MET A 436 34.24 25.41 46.95
C MET A 436 34.27 26.95 46.83
N PRO A 437 33.67 27.72 47.78
CA PRO A 437 32.73 27.36 48.87
C PRO A 437 31.53 28.33 49.05
N GLY A 438 30.55 27.92 49.85
CA GLY A 438 29.51 28.79 50.44
C GLY A 438 28.17 28.05 50.45
N GLY A 439 27.38 27.96 51.52
CA GLY A 439 27.26 28.81 52.68
C GLY A 439 25.75 28.90 53.00
N LYS A 440 25.36 28.28 54.12
CA LYS A 440 24.13 28.49 54.90
C LYS A 440 22.73 28.37 54.24
N LYS A 441 21.96 27.50 54.90
CA LYS A 441 20.51 27.28 54.85
C LYS A 441 19.65 28.54 55.12
N ARG A 442 18.42 28.43 54.59
CA ARG A 442 17.10 28.97 55.02
C ARG A 442 16.72 30.36 54.50
N LYS A 443 15.62 30.42 53.74
CA LYS A 443 14.26 30.63 54.29
C LYS A 443 13.16 30.48 53.23
N THR A 444 12.12 29.74 53.61
CA THR A 444 10.67 29.96 53.38
C THR A 444 10.19 30.77 52.18
N GLY A 445 9.24 30.16 51.44
CA GLY A 445 7.93 30.80 51.24
C GLY A 445 7.46 30.99 49.79
N GLN A 446 6.41 30.22 49.45
CA GLN A 446 5.23 30.58 48.64
C GLN A 446 5.43 31.07 47.19
N MET A 447 4.97 30.24 46.24
CA MET A 447 3.74 30.43 45.44
C MET A 447 3.86 31.48 44.33
N ALA A 448 4.02 31.01 43.10
CA ALA A 448 3.05 31.14 42.01
C ALA A 448 3.34 30.06 40.98
#